data_AF-A0A1V6BL43-F1
#
_entry.id   AF-A0A1V6BL43-F1
#
_cell.length_a   1.000
_cell.length_b   1.000
_cell.length_c   1.000
_cell.angle_alpha   90.00
_cell.angle_beta   90.00
_cell.angle_gamma   90.00
#
_symmetry.space_group_name_H-M   'P 1'
#
loop_
_entity.id
_entity.type
_entity.pdbx_description
1 polymer ?
#
loop_
_entity_poly.entity_id
_entity_poly.type
_entity_poly.pdbx_seq_one_letter_code
_entity_poly.pdbx_strand_id
1 'polypeptide(L)'
;MSNIKNKIITYHNYLILLWWIVLLIAFRFINNFRFQHGSSVIFLVLFFLPPLGLKVISLRHRRHVKKQKVARKSGYFTQIKDDVGEGVFQSQLVNPLRSLFRKAETAYQETKITVDINSQAELVFDSDKASLVIHDTLIKYRFYYSNRFEDLTKYDSRGFEHYPTEKLYRAVLNLLKNLTGDLVYEEVRQGGKILGCLLSKNGEVLYNIVEEPKKGLFAPKIKKDTKTVNLQKLKE
;
A
#
# COMPACT_ATOMS: atom_id res chain seq x y z
N MET A 1 5.00 -28.49 1.85
CA MET A 1 5.46 -27.29 1.11
C MET A 1 6.28 -27.61 -0.17
N SER A 2 6.75 -28.85 -0.41
CA SER A 2 7.42 -29.26 -1.67
C SER A 2 6.46 -29.41 -2.86
N ASN A 3 5.22 -29.82 -2.60
CA ASN A 3 4.23 -30.14 -3.65
C ASN A 3 3.82 -28.94 -4.53
N ILE A 4 3.71 -27.73 -3.96
CA ILE A 4 3.30 -26.53 -4.71
C ILE A 4 4.42 -26.01 -5.61
N LYS A 5 5.68 -26.09 -5.15
CA LYS A 5 6.84 -25.69 -5.96
C LYS A 5 6.99 -26.57 -7.19
N ASN A 6 6.80 -27.88 -7.02
CA ASN A 6 6.80 -28.83 -8.13
C ASN A 6 5.64 -28.51 -9.09
N LYS A 7 4.41 -28.33 -8.60
CA LYS A 7 3.26 -27.97 -9.45
C LYS A 7 3.47 -26.72 -10.31
N ILE A 8 4.08 -25.65 -9.78
CA ILE A 8 4.35 -24.42 -10.55
C ILE A 8 5.45 -24.62 -11.61
N ILE A 9 6.50 -25.39 -11.28
CA ILE A 9 7.56 -25.75 -12.25
C ILE A 9 6.97 -26.59 -13.37
N THR A 10 6.18 -27.60 -12.99
CA THR A 10 5.47 -28.47 -13.92
C THR A 10 4.54 -27.65 -14.83
N TYR A 11 3.76 -26.70 -14.29
CA TYR A 11 2.87 -25.84 -15.06
C TYR A 11 3.61 -24.94 -16.08
N HIS A 12 4.73 -24.31 -15.68
CA HIS A 12 5.55 -23.53 -16.60
C HIS A 12 6.12 -24.40 -17.74
N ASN A 13 6.58 -25.61 -17.42
CA ASN A 13 7.11 -26.54 -18.41
C ASN A 13 6.01 -27.02 -19.37
N TYR A 14 4.78 -27.24 -18.88
CA TYR A 14 3.63 -27.57 -19.72
C TYR A 14 3.26 -26.44 -20.69
N LEU A 15 3.30 -25.17 -20.26
CA LEU A 15 3.05 -24.04 -21.14
C LEU A 15 4.10 -23.90 -22.24
N ILE A 16 5.38 -24.13 -21.92
CA ILE A 16 6.47 -24.13 -22.91
C ILE A 16 6.28 -25.28 -23.90
N LEU A 17 5.92 -26.47 -23.41
CA LEU A 17 5.64 -27.64 -24.25
C LEU A 17 4.47 -27.37 -25.21
N LEU A 18 3.37 -26.81 -24.70
CA LEU A 18 2.19 -26.44 -25.49
C LEU A 18 2.56 -25.42 -26.57
N TRP A 19 3.37 -24.41 -26.22
CA TRP A 19 3.87 -23.41 -27.17
C TRP A 19 4.66 -24.06 -28.31
N TRP A 20 5.57 -24.99 -28.00
CA TRP A 20 6.32 -25.71 -29.03
C TRP A 20 5.43 -26.56 -29.91
N ILE A 21 4.43 -27.26 -29.35
CA ILE A 21 3.47 -28.05 -30.13
C ILE A 21 2.72 -27.16 -31.13
N VAL A 22 2.17 -26.03 -30.66
CA VAL A 22 1.44 -25.08 -31.52
C VAL A 22 2.35 -24.51 -32.61
N LEU A 23 3.58 -24.15 -32.27
CA LEU A 23 4.56 -23.61 -33.21
C LEU A 23 4.94 -24.63 -34.28
N LEU A 24 5.19 -25.89 -33.89
CA LEU A 24 5.49 -26.97 -34.83
C LEU A 24 4.31 -27.24 -35.78
N ILE A 25 3.07 -27.26 -35.26
CA ILE A 25 1.87 -27.42 -36.08
C ILE A 25 1.74 -26.27 -37.08
N ALA A 26 1.88 -25.01 -36.63
CA ALA A 26 1.77 -23.84 -37.49
C ALA A 26 2.80 -23.87 -38.64
N PHE A 27 4.07 -24.16 -38.35
CA PHE A 27 5.11 -24.23 -39.37
C PHE A 27 4.99 -25.46 -40.29
N ARG A 28 4.40 -26.56 -39.81
CA ARG A 28 4.03 -27.71 -40.65
C ARG A 28 2.94 -27.33 -41.66
N PHE A 29 1.92 -26.58 -41.26
CA PHE A 29 0.83 -26.18 -42.15
C PHE A 29 1.22 -25.09 -43.15
N ILE A 30 1.96 -24.08 -42.71
CA ILE A 30 2.28 -22.91 -43.56
C ILE A 30 3.32 -23.26 -44.62
N ASN A 31 4.43 -23.89 -44.21
CA ASN A 31 5.58 -24.10 -45.09
C ASN A 31 6.05 -25.56 -45.18
N ASN A 32 5.37 -26.50 -44.50
CA ASN A 32 5.79 -27.90 -44.43
C ASN A 32 7.27 -28.08 -44.00
N PHE A 33 7.74 -27.18 -43.12
CA PHE A 33 9.17 -27.07 -42.73
C PHE A 33 10.16 -26.86 -43.88
N ARG A 34 9.69 -26.44 -45.06
CA ARG A 34 10.56 -25.96 -46.15
C ARG A 34 10.89 -24.49 -45.88
N PHE A 35 12.06 -24.26 -45.33
CA PHE A 35 12.50 -22.91 -44.98
C PHE A 35 13.11 -22.20 -46.19
N GLN A 36 12.43 -21.17 -46.69
CA GLN A 36 12.94 -20.24 -47.71
C GLN A 36 12.92 -18.80 -47.18
N HIS A 37 13.75 -17.92 -47.75
CA HIS A 37 13.78 -16.47 -47.46
C HIS A 37 13.87 -16.09 -45.97
N GLY A 38 14.71 -16.77 -45.18
CA GLY A 38 14.95 -16.40 -43.77
C GLY A 38 13.88 -16.88 -42.77
N SER A 39 12.87 -17.63 -43.21
CA SER A 39 11.87 -18.26 -42.33
C SER A 39 12.47 -19.22 -41.29
N SER A 40 13.66 -19.77 -41.53
CA SER A 40 14.43 -20.55 -40.55
C SER A 40 14.85 -19.72 -39.34
N VAL A 41 15.26 -18.46 -39.55
CA VAL A 41 15.65 -17.54 -38.49
C VAL A 41 14.43 -17.18 -37.64
N ILE A 42 13.29 -16.91 -38.29
CA ILE A 42 12.02 -16.61 -37.61
C ILE A 42 11.57 -17.79 -36.76
N PHE A 43 11.67 -19.02 -37.28
CA PHE A 43 11.37 -20.24 -36.54
C PHE A 43 12.25 -20.36 -35.29
N LEU A 44 13.57 -20.20 -35.42
CA LEU A 44 14.49 -20.27 -34.28
C LEU A 44 14.18 -19.19 -33.23
N VAL A 45 13.92 -17.95 -33.65
CA VAL A 45 13.54 -16.87 -32.73
C VAL A 45 12.26 -17.24 -31.97
N LEU A 46 11.20 -17.67 -32.64
CA LEU A 46 9.93 -18.05 -31.98
C LEU A 46 10.06 -19.30 -31.12
N PHE A 47 10.99 -20.20 -31.45
CA PHE A 47 11.23 -21.43 -30.70
C PHE A 47 11.97 -21.16 -29.38
N PHE A 48 12.92 -20.22 -29.36
CA PHE A 48 13.80 -19.96 -28.22
C PHE A 48 13.44 -18.72 -27.38
N LEU A 49 13.02 -17.62 -28.00
CA LEU A 49 12.82 -16.34 -27.30
C LEU A 49 11.67 -16.38 -26.26
N PRO A 50 10.48 -16.91 -26.59
CA PRO A 50 9.36 -16.94 -25.64
C PRO A 50 9.62 -17.83 -24.40
N PRO A 51 10.19 -19.06 -24.52
CA PRO A 51 10.60 -19.85 -23.35
C PRO A 51 11.66 -19.16 -22.49
N LEU A 52 12.63 -18.47 -23.11
CA LEU A 52 13.63 -17.68 -22.39
C LEU A 52 13.01 -16.52 -21.62
N GLY A 53 12.10 -15.78 -22.25
CA GLY A 53 11.36 -14.67 -21.62
C GLY A 53 10.57 -15.14 -20.39
N LEU A 54 9.81 -16.24 -20.51
CA LEU A 54 9.08 -16.84 -19.39
C LEU A 54 10.02 -17.22 -18.24
N LYS A 55 11.20 -17.79 -18.54
CA LYS A 55 12.19 -18.16 -17.53
C LYS A 55 12.72 -16.94 -16.77
N VAL A 56 13.04 -15.85 -17.47
CA VAL A 56 13.52 -14.60 -16.83
C VAL A 56 12.44 -13.98 -15.94
N ILE A 57 11.18 -13.90 -16.42
CA ILE A 57 10.05 -13.40 -15.63
C ILE A 57 9.86 -14.25 -14.37
N SER A 58 9.91 -15.59 -14.51
CA SER A 58 9.77 -16.51 -13.38
C SER A 58 10.88 -16.35 -12.33
N LEU A 59 12.12 -16.08 -12.76
CA LEU A 59 13.25 -15.83 -11.87
C LEU A 59 13.07 -14.54 -11.07
N ARG A 60 12.61 -13.46 -11.73
CA ARG A 60 12.31 -12.19 -11.06
C ARG A 60 11.19 -12.36 -10.04
N HIS A 61 10.12 -13.06 -10.41
CA HIS A 61 9.01 -13.37 -9.50
C HIS A 61 9.47 -14.21 -8.29
N ARG A 62 10.29 -15.24 -8.50
CA ARG A 62 10.86 -16.07 -7.42
C ARG A 62 11.72 -15.27 -6.46
N ARG A 63 12.57 -14.36 -6.97
CA ARG A 63 13.39 -13.47 -6.14
C ARG A 63 12.50 -12.58 -5.27
N HIS A 64 11.46 -12.00 -5.85
CA HIS A 64 10.48 -11.20 -5.11
C HIS A 64 9.76 -11.99 -4.01
N VAL A 65 9.27 -13.19 -4.32
CA VAL A 65 8.62 -14.08 -3.34
C VAL A 65 9.59 -14.55 -2.25
N LYS A 66 10.86 -14.80 -2.57
CA LYS A 66 11.89 -15.13 -1.56
C LYS A 66 12.12 -13.95 -0.61
N LYS A 67 12.26 -12.73 -1.13
CA LYS A 67 12.37 -11.52 -0.30
C LYS A 67 11.16 -11.35 0.63
N GLN A 68 9.94 -11.51 0.10
CA GLN A 68 8.72 -11.51 0.91
C GLN A 68 8.70 -12.62 1.99
N LYS A 69 9.28 -13.79 1.73
CA LYS A 69 9.37 -14.87 2.73
C LYS A 69 10.44 -14.64 3.80
N VAL A 70 11.51 -13.92 3.47
CA VAL A 70 12.54 -13.52 4.44
C VAL A 70 12.00 -12.40 5.33
N ALA A 71 11.30 -11.42 4.74
CA ALA A 71 10.51 -10.44 5.48
C ALA A 71 9.54 -11.11 6.48
N ARG A 72 8.89 -12.21 6.12
CA ARG A 72 8.04 -12.95 7.08
C ARG A 72 8.75 -13.52 8.32
N LYS A 73 10.10 -13.56 8.37
CA LYS A 73 10.85 -14.11 9.51
C LYS A 73 11.21 -13.06 10.56
N SER A 74 11.36 -11.79 10.18
CA SER A 74 11.51 -10.67 11.12
C SER A 74 10.16 -9.99 11.32
N GLY A 75 9.84 -9.55 12.54
CA GLY A 75 8.63 -8.77 12.79
C GLY A 75 8.57 -7.55 11.85
N TYR A 76 7.39 -7.19 11.34
CA TYR A 76 7.27 -6.14 10.33
C TYR A 76 7.82 -4.80 10.83
N PHE A 77 7.57 -4.46 12.09
CA PHE A 77 8.17 -3.29 12.72
C PHE A 77 9.70 -3.37 12.80
N THR A 78 10.28 -4.55 13.01
CA THR A 78 11.74 -4.74 12.96
C THR A 78 12.29 -4.37 11.59
N GLN A 79 11.63 -4.75 10.50
CA GLN A 79 12.06 -4.34 9.15
C GLN A 79 11.99 -2.82 8.96
N ILE A 80 10.97 -2.16 9.51
CA ILE A 80 10.89 -0.69 9.48
C ILE A 80 12.05 -0.08 10.27
N LYS A 81 12.46 -0.68 11.40
CA LYS A 81 13.65 -0.24 12.14
C LYS A 81 14.93 -0.44 11.34
N ASP A 82 15.08 -1.58 10.66
CA ASP A 82 16.21 -1.85 9.77
C ASP A 82 16.24 -0.82 8.62
N ASP A 83 15.09 -0.51 8.02
CA ASP A 83 14.96 0.52 6.97
C ASP A 83 15.40 1.91 7.44
N VAL A 84 15.19 2.25 8.72
CA VAL A 84 15.68 3.51 9.32
C VAL A 84 17.21 3.51 9.40
N GLY A 85 17.82 2.40 9.81
CA GLY A 85 19.27 2.24 9.86
C GLY A 85 19.93 2.24 8.48
N GLU A 86 19.24 1.68 7.47
CA GLU A 86 19.72 1.58 6.08
C GLU A 86 19.42 2.84 5.23
N GLY A 87 18.69 3.84 5.77
CA GLY A 87 18.31 5.05 5.02
C GLY A 87 17.17 4.86 4.02
N VAL A 88 16.59 3.65 3.94
CA VAL A 88 15.44 3.33 3.08
C VAL A 88 14.20 4.08 3.55
N PHE A 89 13.97 4.15 4.87
CA PHE A 89 12.84 4.87 5.46
C PHE A 89 12.86 6.37 5.09
N GLN A 90 14.03 6.99 5.16
CA GLN A 90 14.21 8.40 4.83
C GLN A 90 13.98 8.67 3.35
N SER A 91 14.54 7.84 2.47
CA SER A 91 14.40 8.01 1.02
C SER A 91 12.99 7.69 0.50
N GLN A 92 12.33 6.66 1.02
CA GLN A 92 11.03 6.18 0.53
C GLN A 92 9.83 6.85 1.19
N LEU A 93 9.99 7.44 2.38
CA LEU A 93 8.88 8.05 3.13
C LEU A 93 9.18 9.49 3.55
N VAL A 94 10.21 9.73 4.37
CA VAL A 94 10.42 11.04 5.02
C VAL A 94 10.72 12.15 4.00
N ASN A 95 11.61 11.91 3.04
CA ASN A 95 11.95 12.92 2.02
C ASN A 95 10.75 13.25 1.11
N PRO A 96 9.98 12.27 0.60
CA PRO A 96 8.70 12.55 -0.06
C PRO A 96 7.72 13.36 0.79
N LEU A 97 7.61 13.07 2.10
CA LEU A 97 6.77 13.86 3.01
C LEU A 97 7.26 15.30 3.15
N ARG A 98 8.57 15.52 3.30
CA ARG A 98 9.16 16.87 3.28
C ARG A 98 8.84 17.61 1.99
N SER A 99 8.90 16.92 0.84
CA SER A 99 8.53 17.52 -0.44
C SER A 99 7.05 17.91 -0.51
N LEU A 100 6.16 17.13 0.12
CA LEU A 100 4.71 17.36 0.07
C LEU A 100 4.24 18.43 1.07
N PHE A 101 4.82 18.44 2.27
CA PHE A 101 4.35 19.23 3.42
C PHE A 101 5.39 20.22 3.96
N ARG A 102 6.49 20.43 3.22
CA ARG A 102 7.64 21.30 3.54
C ARG A 102 8.50 20.81 4.71
N LYS A 103 7.87 20.39 5.80
CA LYS A 103 8.53 19.94 7.02
C LYS A 103 8.07 18.55 7.42
N ALA A 104 9.03 17.64 7.61
CA ALA A 104 8.79 16.37 8.27
C ALA A 104 10.00 15.95 9.10
N GLU A 105 9.78 15.65 10.37
CA GLU A 105 10.81 15.31 11.35
C GLU A 105 10.57 13.91 11.90
N THR A 106 11.64 13.15 12.10
CA THR A 106 11.55 11.76 12.57
C THR A 106 12.12 11.66 13.97
N ALA A 107 11.34 11.08 14.88
CA ALA A 107 11.78 10.71 16.22
C ALA A 107 11.76 9.18 16.33
N TYR A 108 12.91 8.60 16.65
CA TYR A 108 13.07 7.16 16.78
C TYR A 108 13.10 6.76 18.26
N GLN A 109 12.31 5.75 18.62
CA GLN A 109 12.33 5.08 19.91
C GLN A 109 12.31 3.56 19.69
N GLU A 110 12.69 2.79 20.70
CA GLU A 110 12.80 1.32 20.56
C GLU A 110 11.47 0.64 20.21
N THR A 111 10.37 1.16 20.76
CA THR A 111 9.01 0.61 20.60
C THR A 111 8.17 1.34 19.56
N LYS A 112 8.59 2.52 19.10
CA LYS A 112 7.86 3.31 18.12
C LYS A 112 8.75 4.24 17.31
N ILE A 113 8.34 4.51 16.07
CA ILE A 113 8.93 5.55 15.21
C ILE A 113 7.85 6.57 14.93
N THR A 114 8.10 7.83 15.26
CA THR A 114 7.19 8.94 15.00
C THR A 114 7.74 9.78 13.85
N VAL A 115 6.88 10.19 12.93
CA VAL A 115 7.15 11.23 11.95
C VAL A 115 6.16 12.37 12.15
N ASP A 116 6.65 13.51 12.65
CA ASP A 116 5.89 14.75 12.69
C ASP A 116 5.84 15.36 11.29
N ILE A 117 4.65 15.73 10.84
CA ILE A 117 4.39 16.34 9.54
C ILE A 117 3.87 17.75 9.80
N ASN A 118 4.80 18.69 9.77
CA ASN A 118 4.52 20.12 9.86
C ASN A 118 3.69 20.52 11.11
N SER A 119 3.86 19.83 12.25
CA SER A 119 3.07 20.03 13.48
C SER A 119 1.54 19.94 13.30
N GLN A 120 1.08 19.39 12.16
CA GLN A 120 -0.33 19.29 11.80
C GLN A 120 -0.81 17.85 11.73
N ALA A 121 0.09 16.91 11.43
CA ALA A 121 -0.22 15.50 11.48
C ALA A 121 0.98 14.71 12.00
N GLU A 122 0.69 13.57 12.61
CA GLU A 122 1.70 12.66 13.15
C GLU A 122 1.48 11.27 12.55
N LEU A 123 2.56 10.67 12.07
CA LEU A 123 2.58 9.28 11.63
C LEU A 123 3.40 8.45 12.63
N VAL A 124 2.75 7.51 13.29
CA VAL A 124 3.35 6.68 14.33
C VAL A 124 3.38 5.22 13.88
N PHE A 125 4.57 4.63 13.80
CA PHE A 125 4.79 3.21 13.56
C PHE A 125 5.10 2.52 14.89
N ASP A 126 4.35 1.49 15.22
CA ASP A 126 4.55 0.66 16.42
C ASP A 126 4.67 -0.84 16.07
N SER A 127 4.59 -1.74 17.04
CA SER A 127 4.66 -3.19 16.79
C SER A 127 3.56 -3.73 15.88
N ASP A 128 2.41 -3.04 15.79
CA ASP A 128 1.18 -3.59 15.25
C ASP A 128 0.67 -2.86 14.00
N LYS A 129 0.97 -1.55 13.89
CA LYS A 129 0.44 -0.69 12.84
C LYS A 129 1.24 0.59 12.64
N ALA A 130 1.00 1.22 11.48
CA ALA A 130 1.23 2.64 11.30
C ALA A 130 -0.08 3.41 11.47
N SER A 131 -0.08 4.46 12.30
CA SER A 131 -1.23 5.32 12.54
C SER A 131 -0.95 6.73 12.06
N LEU A 132 -1.81 7.28 11.21
CA LEU A 132 -1.81 8.71 10.86
C LEU A 132 -2.87 9.43 11.68
N VAL A 133 -2.45 10.43 12.46
CA VAL A 133 -3.32 11.28 13.28
C VAL A 133 -3.23 12.70 12.73
N ILE A 134 -4.37 13.35 12.48
CA ILE A 134 -4.41 14.77 12.15
C ILE A 134 -4.68 15.56 13.43
N HIS A 135 -3.76 16.43 13.83
CA HIS A 135 -3.86 17.21 15.07
C HIS A 135 -5.09 18.12 15.05
N ASP A 136 -5.58 18.43 16.25
CA ASP A 136 -6.80 19.21 16.47
C ASP A 136 -8.06 18.56 15.84
N THR A 137 -8.01 17.30 15.43
CA THR A 137 -9.17 16.55 14.89
C THR A 137 -9.29 15.18 15.54
N LEU A 138 -10.43 14.52 15.32
CA LEU A 138 -10.66 13.13 15.72
C LEU A 138 -10.24 12.09 14.67
N ILE A 139 -9.59 12.53 13.59
CA ILE A 139 -9.30 11.69 12.42
C ILE A 139 -8.07 10.83 12.67
N LYS A 140 -8.25 9.51 12.52
CA LYS A 140 -7.18 8.52 12.68
C LYS A 140 -7.29 7.47 11.58
N TYR A 141 -6.25 7.33 10.76
CA TYR A 141 -6.12 6.24 9.79
C TYR A 141 -5.13 5.20 10.32
N ARG A 142 -5.41 3.91 10.12
CA ARG A 142 -4.52 2.84 10.58
C ARG A 142 -4.17 1.86 9.46
N PHE A 143 -2.88 1.55 9.36
CA PHE A 143 -2.31 0.56 8.45
C PHE A 143 -1.72 -0.58 9.26
N TYR A 144 -2.48 -1.66 9.32
CA TYR A 144 -2.23 -2.79 10.19
C TYR A 144 -1.31 -3.82 9.55
N TYR A 145 -0.29 -4.24 10.30
CA TYR A 145 0.64 -5.32 9.96
C TYR A 145 0.81 -6.39 11.07
N SER A 146 0.04 -6.28 12.14
CA SER A 146 -0.23 -7.39 13.07
C SER A 146 -1.47 -8.18 12.64
N ASN A 147 -1.85 -9.20 13.42
CA ASN A 147 -3.10 -9.95 13.21
C ASN A 147 -4.13 -9.71 14.34
N ARG A 148 -3.82 -8.85 15.32
CA ARG A 148 -4.61 -8.67 16.54
C ARG A 148 -5.23 -7.28 16.60
N PHE A 149 -6.50 -7.15 16.21
CA PHE A 149 -7.21 -5.86 16.17
C PHE A 149 -8.65 -6.01 16.68
N GLU A 150 -9.03 -5.17 17.64
CA GLU A 150 -10.34 -5.27 18.29
C GLU A 150 -11.40 -4.34 17.68
N ASP A 151 -11.03 -3.26 16.96
CA ASP A 151 -12.01 -2.36 16.32
C ASP A 151 -11.48 -1.80 15.01
N LEU A 152 -12.26 -2.01 13.93
CA LEU A 152 -11.84 -1.66 12.58
C LEU A 152 -12.82 -0.72 11.90
N THR A 153 -12.31 0.42 11.44
CA THR A 153 -13.06 1.37 10.61
C THR A 153 -12.85 1.04 9.13
N LYS A 154 -13.72 1.56 8.25
CA LYS A 154 -13.55 1.43 6.79
C LYS A 154 -12.31 2.16 6.24
N TYR A 155 -11.68 3.02 7.05
CA TYR A 155 -10.47 3.75 6.73
C TYR A 155 -9.21 3.02 7.16
N ASP A 156 -9.37 1.86 7.81
CA ASP A 156 -8.27 1.00 8.21
C ASP A 156 -7.94 -0.01 7.11
N SER A 157 -6.65 -0.22 6.89
CA SER A 157 -6.12 -1.16 5.90
C SER A 157 -5.31 -2.26 6.58
N ARG A 158 -5.40 -3.51 6.10
CA ARG A 158 -4.74 -4.69 6.71
C ARG A 158 -3.81 -5.42 5.75
N GLY A 159 -2.99 -6.34 6.29
CA GLY A 159 -2.23 -7.32 5.52
C GLY A 159 -0.91 -6.79 4.98
N PHE A 160 -0.38 -5.71 5.55
CA PHE A 160 0.89 -5.13 5.11
C PHE A 160 2.08 -6.05 5.39
N GLU A 161 2.00 -6.90 6.41
CA GLU A 161 2.99 -7.90 6.78
C GLU A 161 3.25 -8.97 5.72
N HIS A 162 2.36 -9.07 4.73
CA HIS A 162 2.53 -9.96 3.58
C HIS A 162 3.32 -9.33 2.43
N TYR A 163 3.59 -8.02 2.50
CA TYR A 163 4.27 -7.24 1.47
C TYR A 163 5.57 -6.63 2.00
N PRO A 164 6.47 -6.13 1.12
CA PRO A 164 7.60 -5.31 1.55
C PRO A 164 7.15 -4.01 2.24
N THR A 165 7.98 -3.44 3.12
CA THR A 165 7.72 -2.18 3.86
C THR A 165 7.48 -1.00 2.93
N GLU A 166 8.09 -0.99 1.74
CA GLU A 166 7.88 0.06 0.75
C GLU A 166 6.43 0.13 0.26
N LYS A 167 5.68 -0.99 0.32
CA LYS A 167 4.25 -0.98 0.00
C LYS A 167 3.47 -0.18 1.05
N LEU A 168 3.81 -0.32 2.33
CA LEU A 168 3.23 0.49 3.40
C LEU A 168 3.54 1.97 3.19
N TYR A 169 4.81 2.31 2.93
CA TYR A 169 5.22 3.71 2.72
C TYR A 169 4.45 4.35 1.56
N ARG A 170 4.30 3.65 0.43
CA ARG A 170 3.52 4.14 -0.71
C ARG A 170 2.03 4.32 -0.38
N ALA A 171 1.43 3.40 0.38
CA ALA A 171 0.03 3.51 0.79
C ALA A 171 -0.19 4.75 1.67
N VAL A 172 0.71 4.99 2.63
CA VAL A 172 0.68 6.18 3.49
C VAL A 172 0.86 7.45 2.67
N LEU A 173 1.83 7.49 1.75
CA LEU A 173 2.07 8.66 0.89
C LEU A 173 0.88 8.97 -0.01
N ASN A 174 0.24 7.94 -0.59
CA ASN A 174 -0.95 8.14 -1.42
C ASN A 174 -2.13 8.71 -0.61
N LEU A 175 -2.34 8.22 0.61
CA LEU A 175 -3.34 8.77 1.51
C LEU A 175 -3.06 10.26 1.80
N LEU A 176 -1.83 10.57 2.22
CA LEU A 176 -1.43 11.93 2.56
C LEU A 176 -1.49 12.88 1.35
N LYS A 177 -1.15 12.39 0.15
CA LYS A 177 -1.30 13.15 -1.09
C LYS A 177 -2.76 13.56 -1.33
N ASN A 178 -3.73 12.69 -1.03
CA ASN A 178 -5.15 13.03 -1.14
C ASN A 178 -5.58 14.10 -0.12
N LEU A 179 -4.90 14.14 1.04
CA LEU A 179 -5.13 15.10 2.13
C LEU A 179 -4.38 16.44 1.95
N THR A 180 -3.74 16.70 0.80
CA THR A 180 -3.10 18.00 0.52
C THR A 180 -4.11 19.11 0.26
N GLY A 181 -3.75 20.38 0.50
CA GLY A 181 -4.63 21.53 0.28
C GLY A 181 -5.60 21.81 1.43
N ASP A 182 -6.62 22.65 1.16
CA ASP A 182 -7.64 23.01 2.13
C ASP A 182 -8.68 21.88 2.27
N LEU A 183 -8.82 21.37 3.50
CA LEU A 183 -9.76 20.34 3.91
C LEU A 183 -10.84 20.95 4.80
N VAL A 184 -12.07 20.49 4.67
CA VAL A 184 -13.18 20.89 5.54
C VAL A 184 -13.41 19.78 6.56
N TYR A 185 -13.15 20.09 7.83
CA TYR A 185 -13.44 19.22 8.97
C TYR A 185 -14.75 19.67 9.63
N GLU A 186 -15.67 18.72 9.81
CA GLU A 186 -16.90 18.92 10.56
C GLU A 186 -16.91 17.98 11.77
N GLU A 187 -17.16 18.53 12.95
CA GLU A 187 -17.44 17.75 14.15
C GLU A 187 -18.95 17.74 14.42
N VAL A 188 -19.52 16.55 14.57
CA VAL A 188 -20.95 16.37 14.81
C VAL A 188 -21.16 16.14 16.30
N ARG A 189 -21.97 17.01 16.93
CA ARG A 189 -22.27 16.98 18.36
C ARG A 189 -23.76 16.89 18.62
N GLN A 190 -24.13 16.20 19.70
CA GLN A 190 -25.49 16.19 20.23
C GLN A 190 -25.43 16.48 21.72
N GLY A 191 -25.87 17.68 22.11
CA GLY A 191 -25.64 18.19 23.47
C GLY A 191 -24.14 18.36 23.74
N GLY A 192 -23.65 17.82 24.86
CA GLY A 192 -22.22 17.78 25.18
C GLY A 192 -21.45 16.58 24.61
N LYS A 193 -22.12 15.65 23.91
CA LYS A 193 -21.48 14.44 23.36
C LYS A 193 -21.04 14.68 21.91
N ILE A 194 -19.80 14.34 21.60
CA ILE A 194 -19.32 14.23 20.22
C ILE A 194 -19.81 12.90 19.64
N LEU A 195 -20.59 12.97 18.57
CA LEU A 195 -21.08 11.79 17.84
C LEU A 195 -20.08 11.33 16.79
N GLY A 196 -19.20 12.21 16.33
CA GLY A 196 -18.16 11.85 15.38
C GLY A 196 -17.70 13.02 14.54
N CYS A 197 -17.09 12.72 13.40
CA CYS A 197 -16.52 13.72 12.51
C CYS A 197 -16.57 13.32 11.03
N LEU A 198 -16.53 14.34 10.19
CA LEU A 198 -16.42 14.24 8.74
C LEU A 198 -15.22 15.08 8.26
N LEU A 199 -14.50 14.56 7.28
CA LEU A 199 -13.48 15.28 6.52
C LEU A 199 -13.88 15.26 5.06
N SER A 200 -13.86 16.42 4.41
CA SER A 200 -14.12 16.52 2.99
C SER A 200 -13.14 17.47 2.29
N LYS A 201 -13.02 17.30 0.98
CA LYS A 201 -12.22 18.14 0.10
C LYS A 201 -12.99 18.36 -1.18
N ASN A 202 -13.24 19.62 -1.55
CA ASN A 202 -14.02 19.97 -2.75
C ASN A 202 -15.37 19.24 -2.85
N GLY A 203 -16.05 18.99 -1.72
CA GLY A 203 -17.31 18.26 -1.66
C GLY A 203 -17.19 16.72 -1.63
N GLU A 204 -16.01 16.15 -1.85
CA GLU A 204 -15.77 14.70 -1.71
C GLU A 204 -15.50 14.33 -0.25
N VAL A 205 -16.18 13.30 0.26
CA VAL A 205 -16.02 12.83 1.64
C VAL A 205 -14.82 11.87 1.74
N LEU A 206 -13.76 12.33 2.43
CA LEU A 206 -12.52 11.57 2.64
C LEU A 206 -12.51 10.80 3.96
N TYR A 207 -13.26 11.27 4.96
CA TYR A 207 -13.42 10.61 6.25
C TYR A 207 -14.84 10.86 6.79
N ASN A 208 -15.49 9.84 7.36
CA ASN A 208 -16.81 9.96 7.96
C ASN A 208 -17.01 8.81 8.96
N ILE A 209 -16.95 9.16 10.24
CA ILE A 209 -17.33 8.30 11.35
C ILE A 209 -18.28 9.12 12.20
N VAL A 210 -19.58 8.81 12.14
CA VAL A 210 -20.62 9.47 12.93
C VAL A 210 -21.51 8.38 13.51
N GLU A 211 -21.62 8.36 14.84
CA GLU A 211 -22.54 7.49 15.56
C GLU A 211 -24.00 7.90 15.31
N GLU A 212 -24.91 6.95 15.46
CA GLU A 212 -26.33 7.26 15.37
C GLU A 212 -26.75 8.23 16.49
N PRO A 213 -27.40 9.36 16.15
CA PRO A 213 -27.88 10.30 17.15
C PRO A 213 -29.01 9.66 17.96
N LYS A 214 -29.10 10.02 19.23
CA LYS A 214 -30.25 9.66 20.07
C LYS A 214 -31.51 10.32 19.50
N LYS A 215 -32.56 9.53 19.33
CA LYS A 215 -33.88 9.99 18.84
C LYS A 215 -34.85 10.10 20.02
N GLY A 216 -35.68 11.14 20.04
CA GLY A 216 -36.71 11.34 21.07
C GLY A 216 -37.12 12.79 21.21
N LEU A 217 -38.28 13.04 21.85
CA LEU A 217 -38.87 14.37 22.00
C LEU A 217 -37.99 15.33 22.81
N PHE A 218 -37.15 14.79 23.71
CA PHE A 218 -36.21 15.53 24.54
C PHE A 218 -34.75 15.34 24.12
N ALA A 219 -34.49 14.75 22.95
CA ALA A 219 -33.13 14.58 22.46
C ALA A 219 -32.51 15.96 22.16
N PRO A 220 -31.27 16.23 22.59
CA PRO A 220 -30.60 17.48 22.25
C PRO A 220 -30.50 17.66 20.74
N LYS A 221 -30.54 18.92 20.26
CA LYS A 221 -30.35 19.25 18.85
C LYS A 221 -28.93 18.88 18.40
N ILE A 222 -28.80 18.42 17.15
CA ILE A 222 -27.52 18.17 16.50
C ILE A 222 -26.90 19.52 16.12
N LYS A 223 -25.63 19.70 16.48
CA LYS A 223 -24.80 20.82 16.05
C LYS A 223 -23.62 20.31 15.23
N LYS A 224 -23.19 21.12 14.27
CA LYS A 224 -22.01 20.85 13.45
C LYS A 224 -21.04 22.02 13.61
N ASP A 225 -19.84 21.71 14.09
CA ASP A 225 -18.77 22.68 14.21
C ASP A 225 -17.79 22.45 13.05
N THR A 226 -17.67 23.43 12.15
CA THR A 226 -16.86 23.31 10.93
C THR A 226 -15.58 24.15 11.04
N LYS A 227 -14.45 23.61 10.59
CA LYS A 227 -13.20 24.35 10.43
C LYS A 227 -12.40 23.86 9.23
N THR A 228 -11.52 24.72 8.74
CA THR A 228 -10.59 24.39 7.65
C THR A 228 -9.27 23.87 8.22
N VAL A 229 -8.77 22.77 7.66
CA VAL A 229 -7.47 22.18 7.99
C VAL A 229 -6.63 22.16 6.72
N ASN A 230 -5.37 22.59 6.78
CA ASN A 230 -4.48 22.53 5.63
C ASN A 230 -3.08 22.12 6.05
N LEU A 231 -2.78 20.84 5.80
CA LEU A 231 -1.54 20.17 6.17
C LEU A 231 -0.27 20.80 5.56
N GLN A 232 -0.41 21.58 4.47
CA GLN A 232 0.71 22.22 3.76
C GLN A 232 1.00 23.65 4.23
N LYS A 233 0.08 24.30 4.95
CA LYS A 233 0.33 25.60 5.57
C LYS A 233 1.21 25.38 6.80
N LEU A 234 2.31 26.12 6.93
CA LEU A 234 3.13 26.05 8.14
C LEU A 234 2.26 26.46 9.33
N LYS A 235 2.31 25.70 10.42
CA LYS A 235 1.68 26.13 11.68
C LYS A 235 2.57 27.22 12.25
N GLU A 236 2.02 28.44 12.37
CA GLU A 236 2.70 29.60 12.98
C GLU A 236 3.07 29.34 14.44
#